data_AF-A0A7Y6PIK4-F1
#
_entry.id   AF-A0A7Y6PIK4-F1
#
_cell.length_a   1.000
_cell.length_b   1.000
_cell.length_c   1.000
_cell.angle_alpha   90.00
_cell.angle_beta   90.00
_cell.angle_gamma   90.00
#
_symmetry.space_group_name_H-M   'P 1'
#
loop_
_entity.id
_entity.type
_entity.pdbx_description
1 polymer ?
#
loop_
_entity_poly.entity_id
_entity_poly.type
_entity_poly.pdbx_seq_one_letter_code
_entity_poly.pdbx_strand_id
1 'polypeptide(L)'
;KTGNAALTIEDLRQDEDCLDTWFSSWLWPISLFDGINNPGNEEINYYYPTSDLVTGPDIIFFWVARMIMAGYEYEGQMPFKNVYFTGIVRDKLGRKMSKSLGNSPDP
;
A
#
# COMPACT_ATOMS: atom_id res chain seq x y z
N LYS A 1 23.20 -12.70 12.54
CA LYS A 1 22.66 -13.67 13.53
C LYS A 1 23.56 -13.65 14.76
N THR A 2 23.02 -13.71 15.97
CA THR A 2 23.77 -13.56 17.24
C THR A 2 24.79 -14.66 17.52
N GLY A 3 24.70 -15.81 16.82
CA GLY A 3 25.64 -16.93 16.98
C GLY A 3 25.52 -17.68 18.32
N ASN A 4 24.59 -17.27 19.18
CA ASN A 4 24.39 -17.83 20.50
C ASN A 4 23.23 -18.85 20.46
N ALA A 5 23.56 -20.13 20.61
CA ALA A 5 22.59 -21.23 20.62
C ALA A 5 21.88 -21.43 21.97
N ALA A 6 22.27 -20.70 23.02
CA ALA A 6 21.70 -20.83 24.36
C ALA A 6 20.52 -19.87 24.61
N LEU A 7 20.10 -19.10 23.62
CA LEU A 7 18.94 -18.20 23.74
C LEU A 7 17.65 -19.01 23.93
N THR A 8 16.88 -18.60 24.92
CA THR A 8 15.57 -19.16 25.29
C THR A 8 14.44 -18.23 24.85
N ILE A 9 13.19 -18.66 25.00
CA ILE A 9 12.02 -17.83 24.61
C ILE A 9 11.96 -16.59 25.51
N GLU A 10 12.37 -16.72 26.77
CA GLU A 10 12.41 -15.65 27.77
C GLU A 10 13.41 -14.54 27.40
N ASP A 11 14.38 -14.82 26.54
CA ASP A 11 15.36 -13.83 26.05
C ASP A 11 14.84 -13.02 24.84
N LEU A 12 13.75 -13.48 24.21
CA LEU A 12 13.14 -12.82 23.06
C LEU A 12 12.30 -11.63 23.50
N ARG A 13 12.39 -10.55 22.72
CA ARG A 13 11.58 -9.34 22.89
C ARG A 13 11.12 -8.88 21.51
N GLN A 14 9.89 -8.40 21.44
CA GLN A 14 9.36 -7.80 20.21
C GLN A 14 10.14 -6.52 19.91
N ASP A 15 10.38 -6.26 18.63
CA ASP A 15 10.96 -5.00 18.22
C ASP A 15 9.96 -3.86 18.50
N GLU A 16 10.44 -2.77 19.08
CA GLU A 16 9.62 -1.58 19.38
C GLU A 16 9.38 -0.75 18.10
N ASP A 17 10.13 -1.02 17.03
CA ASP A 17 9.98 -0.35 15.74
C ASP A 17 8.63 -0.66 15.08
N CYS A 18 8.12 0.34 14.34
CA CYS A 18 6.94 0.19 13.51
C CYS A 18 7.29 0.26 12.02
N LEU A 19 6.48 -0.39 11.20
CA LEU A 19 6.61 -0.34 9.75
C LEU A 19 6.13 1.02 9.20
N ASP A 20 6.74 1.45 8.10
CA ASP A 20 6.31 2.62 7.32
C ASP A 20 4.84 2.45 6.88
N THR A 21 4.03 3.51 6.93
CA THR A 21 2.64 3.46 6.45
C THR A 21 2.55 2.99 5.00
N TRP A 22 3.52 3.34 4.16
CA TRP A 22 3.56 2.87 2.77
C TRP A 22 3.81 1.37 2.64
N PHE A 23 4.38 0.72 3.67
CA PHE A 23 4.52 -0.74 3.72
C PHE A 23 3.17 -1.44 3.94
N SER A 24 2.22 -0.89 4.70
CA SER A 24 0.89 -1.51 4.75
C SER A 24 0.08 -1.15 3.50
N SER A 25 0.17 0.09 3.02
CA SER A 25 -0.66 0.57 1.90
C SER A 25 -0.37 -0.10 0.55
N TRP A 26 0.85 -0.59 0.30
CA TRP A 26 1.15 -1.28 -0.96
C TRP A 26 0.60 -2.71 -1.05
N LEU A 27 0.15 -3.30 0.07
CA LEU A 27 -0.49 -4.62 0.11
C LEU A 27 -2.00 -4.52 -0.13
N TRP A 28 -2.54 -3.31 -0.34
CA TRP A 28 -3.97 -3.05 -0.42
C TRP A 28 -4.74 -3.97 -1.39
N PRO A 29 -4.26 -4.23 -2.64
CA PRO A 29 -5.00 -5.06 -3.59
C PRO A 29 -5.18 -6.52 -3.16
N ILE A 30 -4.34 -6.99 -2.23
CA ILE A 30 -4.28 -8.39 -1.78
C ILE A 30 -4.88 -8.54 -0.37
N SER A 31 -4.45 -7.67 0.55
CA SER A 31 -4.83 -7.73 1.96
C SER A 31 -6.31 -7.42 2.21
N LEU A 32 -6.97 -6.66 1.33
CA LEU A 32 -8.40 -6.36 1.44
C LEU A 32 -9.26 -7.63 1.47
N PHE A 33 -8.84 -8.67 0.75
CA PHE A 33 -9.53 -9.95 0.62
C PHE A 33 -8.74 -11.09 1.31
N ASP A 34 -7.95 -10.74 2.32
CA ASP A 34 -7.14 -11.67 3.11
C ASP A 34 -6.20 -12.58 2.29
N GLY A 35 -5.79 -12.13 1.09
CA GLY A 35 -4.98 -12.93 0.17
C GLY A 35 -3.60 -13.33 0.70
N ILE A 36 -3.06 -12.54 1.64
CA ILE A 36 -1.76 -12.83 2.24
C ILE A 36 -1.84 -14.00 3.23
N ASN A 37 -2.87 -14.03 4.08
CA ASN A 37 -3.00 -15.10 5.07
C ASN A 37 -3.69 -16.34 4.49
N ASN A 38 -4.59 -16.13 3.51
CA ASN A 38 -5.33 -17.19 2.81
C ASN A 38 -5.18 -17.06 1.28
N PRO A 39 -4.01 -17.42 0.72
CA PRO A 39 -3.76 -17.33 -0.73
C PRO A 39 -4.73 -18.21 -1.54
N GLY A 40 -5.22 -17.67 -2.66
CA GLY A 40 -6.10 -18.40 -3.57
C GLY A 40 -7.55 -18.58 -3.08
N ASN A 41 -7.99 -17.79 -2.11
CA ASN A 41 -9.39 -17.77 -1.68
C ASN A 41 -10.33 -17.24 -2.77
N GLU A 42 -11.64 -17.48 -2.61
CA GLU A 42 -12.65 -17.13 -3.61
C GLU A 42 -12.70 -15.63 -3.94
N GLU A 43 -12.56 -14.77 -2.94
CA GLU A 43 -12.62 -13.31 -3.14
C GLU A 43 -11.39 -12.81 -3.91
N ILE A 44 -10.19 -13.26 -3.55
CA ILE A 44 -8.97 -12.90 -4.29
C ILE A 44 -9.03 -13.37 -5.73
N ASN A 45 -9.41 -14.62 -5.98
CA ASN A 45 -9.49 -15.15 -7.33
C ASN A 45 -10.52 -14.40 -8.20
N TYR A 46 -11.52 -13.79 -7.57
CA TYR A 46 -12.54 -13.02 -8.26
C TYR A 46 -12.13 -11.56 -8.51
N TYR A 47 -11.56 -10.89 -7.49
CA TYR A 47 -11.28 -9.44 -7.54
C TYR A 47 -9.87 -9.08 -7.98
N TYR A 48 -8.93 -10.03 -7.97
CA TYR A 48 -7.54 -9.83 -8.37
C TYR A 48 -7.25 -10.49 -9.74
N PRO A 49 -6.69 -9.78 -10.73
CA PRO A 49 -6.28 -8.38 -10.69
C PRO A 49 -7.45 -7.40 -10.84
N THR A 50 -7.40 -6.29 -10.10
CA THR A 50 -8.40 -5.23 -10.14
C THR A 50 -8.46 -4.55 -11.51
N SER A 51 -9.63 -4.10 -11.97
CA SER A 51 -9.75 -3.46 -13.29
C SER A 51 -9.10 -2.08 -13.33
N ASP A 52 -9.49 -1.17 -12.43
CA ASP A 52 -9.11 0.23 -12.49
C ASP A 52 -8.66 0.75 -11.12
N LEU A 53 -7.47 1.36 -11.07
CA LEU A 53 -7.02 2.15 -9.93
C LEU A 53 -7.17 3.64 -10.24
N VAL A 54 -7.98 4.35 -9.45
CA VAL A 54 -8.19 5.81 -9.57
C VAL A 54 -7.45 6.53 -8.46
N THR A 55 -6.55 7.45 -8.80
CA THR A 55 -5.76 8.19 -7.79
C THR A 55 -5.18 9.50 -8.33
N GLY A 56 -4.55 10.31 -7.47
CA GLY A 56 -3.75 11.46 -7.88
C GLY A 56 -2.31 11.07 -8.28
N PRO A 57 -1.66 11.82 -9.19
CA PRO A 57 -0.29 11.52 -9.66
C PRO A 57 0.78 11.79 -8.58
N ASP A 58 0.43 12.50 -7.52
CA ASP A 58 1.32 12.88 -6.41
C ASP A 58 1.79 11.70 -5.55
N ILE A 59 1.11 10.55 -5.60
CA ILE A 59 1.48 9.33 -4.87
C ILE A 59 1.86 8.16 -5.79
N ILE A 60 2.22 8.43 -7.05
CA ILE A 60 2.61 7.39 -8.01
C ILE A 60 3.77 6.51 -7.50
N PHE A 61 4.83 7.11 -6.96
CA PHE A 61 5.98 6.36 -6.47
C PHE A 61 5.77 5.76 -5.08
N PHE A 62 5.00 6.44 -4.23
CA PHE A 62 4.77 6.01 -2.85
C PHE A 62 3.74 4.90 -2.75
N TRP A 63 2.76 4.85 -3.67
CA TRP A 63 1.66 3.90 -3.61
C TRP A 63 1.53 3.04 -4.86
N VAL A 64 1.33 3.63 -6.04
CA VAL A 64 1.05 2.87 -7.28
C VAL A 64 2.18 1.93 -7.63
N ALA A 65 3.42 2.44 -7.71
CA ALA A 65 4.60 1.64 -8.02
C ALA A 65 4.85 0.54 -6.99
N ARG A 66 4.60 0.84 -5.71
CA ARG A 66 4.75 -0.13 -4.62
C ARG A 66 3.71 -1.26 -4.72
N MET A 67 2.45 -0.95 -5.02
CA MET A 67 1.45 -2.00 -5.27
C MET A 67 1.84 -2.90 -6.45
N ILE A 68 2.43 -2.34 -7.51
CA ILE A 68 2.92 -3.12 -8.64
C ILE A 68 4.02 -4.09 -8.18
N MET A 69 5.00 -3.62 -7.42
CA MET A 69 6.06 -4.47 -6.87
C MET A 69 5.48 -5.59 -6.00
N ALA A 70 4.58 -5.27 -5.08
CA ALA A 70 3.93 -6.26 -4.21
C ALA A 70 3.10 -7.27 -5.00
N GLY A 71 2.36 -6.84 -6.01
CA GLY A 71 1.56 -7.73 -6.86
C GLY A 71 2.41 -8.76 -7.59
N TYR A 72 3.57 -8.35 -8.12
CA TYR A 72 4.50 -9.30 -8.75
C TYR A 72 5.25 -10.18 -7.75
N GLU A 73 5.56 -9.67 -6.55
CA GLU A 73 6.24 -10.44 -5.50
C GLU A 73 5.34 -11.55 -4.92
N TYR A 74 4.07 -11.25 -4.62
CA TYR A 74 3.19 -12.17 -3.91
C TYR A 74 2.24 -12.95 -4.82
N GLU A 75 1.74 -12.35 -5.90
CA GLU A 75 0.76 -12.98 -6.81
C GLU A 75 1.34 -13.31 -8.20
N GLY A 76 2.58 -12.87 -8.48
CA GLY A 76 3.24 -13.12 -9.76
C GLY A 76 2.62 -12.39 -10.96
N GLN A 77 1.69 -11.46 -10.72
CA GLN A 77 0.97 -10.73 -11.78
C GLN A 77 0.65 -9.30 -11.34
N MET A 78 0.30 -8.44 -12.31
CA MET A 78 -0.04 -7.04 -12.04
C MET A 78 -1.25 -6.92 -11.09
N PRO A 79 -1.27 -5.94 -10.16
CA PRO A 79 -2.39 -5.75 -9.23
C PRO A 79 -3.62 -5.10 -9.85
N PHE A 80 -3.43 -4.32 -10.91
CA PHE A 80 -4.51 -3.64 -11.62
C PHE A 80 -4.22 -3.53 -13.11
N LYS A 81 -5.27 -3.55 -13.94
CA LYS A 81 -5.16 -3.47 -15.41
C LYS A 81 -4.94 -2.03 -15.89
N ASN A 82 -5.66 -1.07 -15.31
CA ASN A 82 -5.60 0.34 -15.67
C ASN A 82 -5.28 1.21 -14.45
N VAL A 83 -4.59 2.33 -14.69
CA VAL A 83 -4.40 3.41 -13.71
C VAL A 83 -4.92 4.70 -14.29
N TYR A 84 -5.91 5.30 -13.64
CA TYR A 84 -6.48 6.58 -14.01
C TYR A 84 -6.05 7.68 -13.03
N PHE A 85 -5.24 8.62 -13.52
CA PHE A 85 -4.80 9.76 -12.72
C PHE A 85 -5.76 10.94 -12.85
N THR A 86 -6.32 11.37 -11.72
CA THR A 86 -7.15 12.56 -11.64
C THR A 86 -6.30 13.83 -11.61
N GLY A 87 -6.92 14.97 -11.96
CA GLY A 87 -6.29 16.27 -11.79
C GLY A 87 -6.10 16.62 -10.32
N ILE A 88 -5.02 17.35 -10.01
CA ILE A 88 -4.80 17.88 -8.66
C ILE A 88 -5.59 19.17 -8.51
N VAL A 89 -6.52 19.20 -7.54
CA VAL A 89 -7.27 20.43 -7.23
C VAL A 89 -6.37 21.44 -6.53
N ARG A 90 -6.44 22.70 -6.97
CA ARG A 90 -5.54 23.78 -6.54
C ARG A 90 -6.32 24.94 -5.93
N ASP A 91 -5.67 25.68 -5.04
CA ASP A 91 -6.20 26.92 -4.48
C ASP A 91 -6.11 28.10 -5.47
N LYS A 92 -6.60 29.27 -5.05
CA LYS A 92 -6.58 30.51 -5.85
C LYS A 92 -5.17 30.98 -6.24
N LEU A 93 -4.14 30.52 -5.54
CA LEU A 93 -2.74 30.83 -5.80
C LEU A 93 -2.05 29.74 -6.63
N GLY A 94 -2.80 28.73 -7.08
CA GLY A 94 -2.30 27.61 -7.86
C GLY A 94 -1.55 26.54 -7.04
N ARG A 95 -1.59 26.61 -5.70
CA ARG A 95 -0.95 25.62 -4.82
C ARG A 95 -1.85 24.39 -4.68
N LYS A 96 -1.25 23.21 -4.54
CA LYS A 96 -1.99 21.98 -4.23
C LYS A 96 -2.81 22.19 -2.96
N MET A 97 -4.08 21.79 -2.96
CA MET A 97 -4.86 21.77 -1.74
C MET A 97 -4.38 20.67 -0.80
N SER A 98 -4.13 21.01 0.46
CA SER A 98 -3.69 20.07 1.50
C SER A 98 -4.03 20.61 2.88
N LYS A 99 -4.34 19.71 3.81
CA LYS A 99 -4.59 20.06 5.21
C LYS A 99 -3.41 20.76 5.87
N SER A 100 -2.17 20.38 5.51
CA SER A 100 -0.95 21.01 6.04
C SER A 100 -0.80 22.48 5.63
N LEU A 101 -1.33 22.86 4.46
CA LEU A 101 -1.35 24.25 4.00
C LEU A 101 -2.58 25.03 4.50
N GLY A 102 -3.52 24.38 5.20
CA GLY A 102 -4.75 25.00 5.68
C GLY A 102 -5.66 25.52 4.56
N ASN A 103 -5.45 25.08 3.31
CA ASN A 103 -6.13 25.58 2.11
C ASN A 103 -7.15 24.57 1.53
N SER A 104 -7.53 23.56 2.31
CA SER A 104 -8.58 22.61 1.96
C SER A 104 -9.93 23.10 2.48
N PRO A 105 -10.93 23.36 1.63
CA PRO A 105 -12.30 23.59 2.07
C PRO A 105 -12.86 22.32 2.73
N ASP A 106 -13.82 22.49 3.64
CA ASP A 106 -14.60 21.37 4.17
C ASP A 106 -15.45 20.79 3.02
N PRO A 107 -15.34 19.49 2.71
CA PRO A 107 -16.06 18.87 1.60
C PRO A 107 -17.58 18.84 1.75
#